data_AF-A0AAQ1GJF1-F1
#
_entry.id   AF-A0AAQ1GJF1-F1
#
_cell.length_a   1.000
_cell.length_b   1.000
_cell.length_c   1.000
_cell.angle_alpha   90.00
_cell.angle_beta   90.00
_cell.angle_gamma   90.00
#
_symmetry.space_group_name_H-M   'P 1'
#
loop_
_entity.id
_entity.type
_entity.pdbx_description
1 polymer ?
#
loop_
_entity_poly.entity_id
_entity_poly.type
_entity_poly.pdbx_seq_one_letter_code
_entity_poly.pdbx_strand_id
1 'polypeptide(L)'
;MAAPVAASFFAPSFSPIVPRSATLSRLPRLLADIRACGVCGDALPLGPRPVLQASTTARLLIVGQAPGAKVHASGIPWDDASGERLRAWLGIGKDVFYDDARVAIVPMGFCYPGRGASGDNPPRPECAALWHERLLALLPQVRLTLLVGQYAQRYMLGARRKASLTETVEAWREYGPDCVPLPHPSPRNQAWFKHHPWFGHDVLPALRARVAALMDAADGASAAASLIASPTSAHRGARIATAHQETHTMTQGTIEIQRVYEPLPDDGRACFLVDRLWPRGIRKETLAGVTWAKDVAPSTALRQWFHASGTDAAHWDEFRRRYLAELDANREGWQPLADASAQHPIVLLYGAHDTEHNHAAVLRDFLAKHRHRK
;
A
#
# COMPACT_ATOMS: atom_id res chain seq x y z
N MET A 1 -15.76 51.36 7.97
CA MET A 1 -14.56 50.94 7.22
C MET A 1 -13.70 50.11 8.18
N ALA A 2 -13.81 48.79 8.11
CA ALA A 2 -13.11 47.88 9.02
C ALA A 2 -11.81 47.42 8.36
N ALA A 3 -10.70 47.54 9.10
CA ALA A 3 -9.36 47.15 8.68
C ALA A 3 -9.24 45.63 8.46
N PRO A 4 -8.40 45.15 7.54
CA PRO A 4 -8.18 43.73 7.35
C PRO A 4 -7.28 43.19 8.47
N VAL A 5 -7.73 42.13 9.12
CA VAL A 5 -6.95 41.36 10.08
C VAL A 5 -5.89 40.57 9.30
N ALA A 6 -4.62 40.88 9.54
CA ALA A 6 -3.49 40.17 8.97
C ALA A 6 -3.44 38.74 9.53
N ALA A 7 -3.78 37.76 8.69
CA ALA A 7 -3.49 36.36 8.97
C ALA A 7 -1.97 36.15 8.84
N SER A 8 -1.30 36.05 9.98
CA SER A 8 0.11 35.71 10.08
C SER A 8 0.30 34.24 9.65
N PHE A 9 0.66 34.03 8.39
CA PHE A 9 0.98 32.71 7.84
C PHE A 9 2.43 32.35 8.16
N PHE A 10 2.65 31.55 9.19
CA PHE A 10 3.88 30.80 9.36
C PHE A 10 3.96 29.72 8.27
N ALA A 11 5.03 29.74 7.48
CA ALA A 11 5.44 28.57 6.72
C ALA A 11 5.71 27.41 7.69
N PRO A 12 5.35 26.15 7.38
CA PRO A 12 5.64 25.04 8.27
C PRO A 12 7.16 24.85 8.34
N SER A 13 7.75 25.34 9.43
CA SER A 13 9.06 24.89 9.89
C SER A 13 8.89 23.44 10.33
N PHE A 14 9.60 22.52 9.66
CA PHE A 14 9.51 21.10 9.98
C PHE A 14 10.11 20.81 11.36
N SER A 15 9.24 20.27 12.22
CA SER A 15 9.46 19.46 13.44
C SER A 15 9.86 20.14 14.77
N PRO A 16 9.04 19.94 15.82
CA PRO A 16 9.51 19.34 17.05
C PRO A 16 9.69 17.83 16.85
N ILE A 17 10.79 17.27 17.34
CA ILE A 17 11.07 15.82 17.29
C ILE A 17 9.97 15.09 18.07
N VAL A 18 9.00 14.50 17.36
CA VAL A 18 8.02 13.59 17.98
C VAL A 18 8.74 12.24 18.18
N PRO A 19 8.76 11.66 19.40
CA PRO A 19 9.42 10.39 19.63
C PRO A 19 8.83 9.29 18.75
N ARG A 20 9.69 8.51 18.09
CA ARG A 20 9.34 7.47 17.09
C ARG A 20 8.25 6.50 17.56
N SER A 21 8.25 6.14 18.84
CA SER A 21 7.22 5.27 19.47
C SER A 21 5.83 5.91 19.51
N ALA A 22 5.74 7.23 19.70
CA ALA A 22 4.47 7.95 19.68
C ALA A 22 3.92 8.09 18.25
N THR A 23 4.78 8.21 17.23
CA THR A 23 4.34 8.30 15.82
C THR A 23 3.74 6.98 15.31
N LEU A 24 4.35 5.85 15.65
CA LEU A 24 3.90 4.50 15.23
C LEU A 24 2.51 4.13 15.75
N SER A 25 2.15 4.59 16.95
CA SER A 25 0.82 4.34 17.55
C SER A 25 -0.24 5.38 17.13
N ARG A 26 0.16 6.57 16.68
CA ARG A 26 -0.74 7.67 16.31
C ARG A 26 -1.24 7.60 14.87
N LEU A 27 -0.39 7.21 13.91
CA LEU A 27 -0.77 7.20 12.49
C LEU A 27 -1.95 6.26 12.20
N PRO A 28 -1.97 4.98 12.68
CA PRO A 28 -3.11 4.10 12.45
C PRO A 28 -4.42 4.65 12.98
N ARG A 29 -4.40 5.29 14.16
CA ARG A 29 -5.59 5.95 14.75
C ARG A 29 -6.05 7.12 13.90
N LEU A 30 -5.13 8.00 13.48
CA LEU A 30 -5.48 9.12 12.60
C LEU A 30 -6.05 8.65 11.26
N LEU A 31 -5.51 7.59 10.67
CA LEU A 31 -6.04 7.02 9.43
C LEU A 31 -7.44 6.42 9.62
N ALA A 32 -7.73 5.82 10.79
CA ALA A 32 -9.08 5.37 11.13
C ALA A 32 -10.05 6.56 11.26
N ASP A 33 -9.65 7.62 11.97
CA ASP A 33 -10.45 8.85 12.09
C ASP A 33 -10.74 9.48 10.73
N ILE A 34 -9.71 9.55 9.87
CA ILE A 34 -9.86 10.06 8.50
C ILE A 34 -10.87 9.20 7.74
N ARG A 35 -10.76 7.87 7.79
CA ARG A 35 -11.67 6.95 7.07
C ARG A 35 -13.11 7.00 7.57
N ALA A 36 -13.31 7.36 8.84
CA ALA A 36 -14.63 7.59 9.44
C ALA A 36 -15.19 9.01 9.21
N CYS A 37 -14.44 9.91 8.56
CA CYS A 37 -14.82 11.31 8.42
C CYS A 37 -16.09 11.50 7.57
N GLY A 38 -17.12 12.10 8.17
CA GLY A 38 -18.39 12.46 7.51
C GLY A 38 -18.59 13.96 7.21
N VAL A 39 -17.62 14.82 7.55
CA VAL A 39 -17.79 16.30 7.58
C VAL A 39 -18.38 16.89 6.30
N CYS A 40 -17.94 16.43 5.13
CA CYS A 40 -18.40 16.97 3.85
C CYS A 40 -19.64 16.25 3.28
N GLY A 41 -20.28 15.35 4.03
CA GLY A 41 -21.28 14.39 3.52
C GLY A 41 -22.35 14.99 2.62
N ASP A 42 -22.99 16.07 3.07
CA ASP A 42 -24.08 16.74 2.34
C ASP A 42 -23.65 17.33 0.99
N ALA A 43 -22.36 17.60 0.82
CA ALA A 43 -21.79 18.17 -0.41
C ALA A 43 -21.22 17.12 -1.37
N LEU A 44 -21.21 15.83 -0.99
CA LEU A 44 -20.62 14.75 -1.78
C LEU A 44 -21.71 13.91 -2.46
N PRO A 45 -21.78 13.84 -3.80
CA PRO A 45 -22.90 13.19 -4.50
C PRO A 45 -22.95 11.67 -4.31
N LEU A 46 -21.83 11.04 -3.91
CA LEU A 46 -21.75 9.61 -3.60
C LEU A 46 -21.43 9.37 -2.11
N GLY A 47 -21.62 10.40 -1.28
CA GLY A 47 -21.29 10.36 0.14
C GLY A 47 -19.79 10.29 0.46
N PRO A 48 -19.43 10.32 1.76
CA PRO A 48 -18.05 10.22 2.21
C PRO A 48 -17.46 8.84 1.93
N ARG A 49 -16.31 8.83 1.26
CA ARG A 49 -15.42 7.66 1.20
C ARG A 49 -13.97 8.15 1.10
N PRO A 50 -13.33 8.41 2.24
CA PRO A 50 -11.95 8.88 2.28
C PRO A 50 -11.00 7.82 1.71
N VAL A 51 -10.30 8.14 0.62
CA VAL A 51 -9.36 7.26 -0.09
C VAL A 51 -7.96 7.84 -0.02
N LEU A 52 -7.08 7.16 0.73
CA LEU A 52 -5.68 7.51 0.96
C LEU A 52 -4.91 6.28 1.44
N GLN A 53 -3.57 6.31 1.30
CA GLN A 53 -2.67 5.33 1.92
C GLN A 53 -1.46 6.06 2.49
N ALA A 54 -0.96 5.63 3.65
CA ALA A 54 0.24 6.22 4.24
C ALA A 54 0.83 5.28 5.31
N SER A 55 2.16 5.25 5.39
CA SER A 55 2.90 4.63 6.49
C SER A 55 3.94 5.59 7.04
N THR A 56 4.31 5.39 8.31
CA THR A 56 5.42 6.14 8.94
C THR A 56 6.78 5.85 8.28
N THR A 57 6.88 4.76 7.50
CA THR A 57 8.09 4.37 6.77
C THR A 57 8.11 4.85 5.32
N ALA A 58 6.99 5.40 4.82
CA ALA A 58 6.90 5.85 3.44
C ALA A 58 7.98 6.90 3.15
N ARG A 59 8.69 6.72 2.03
CA ARG A 59 9.77 7.62 1.60
C ARG A 59 9.37 8.50 0.43
N LEU A 60 8.40 8.04 -0.37
CA LEU A 60 7.78 8.81 -1.43
C LEU A 60 6.39 9.26 -0.99
N LEU A 61 6.09 10.56 -1.11
CA LEU A 61 4.76 11.12 -0.90
C LEU A 61 4.20 11.62 -2.23
N ILE A 62 2.99 11.20 -2.58
CA ILE A 62 2.25 11.67 -3.74
C ILE A 62 1.04 12.48 -3.26
N VAL A 63 1.07 13.78 -3.51
CA VAL A 63 -0.04 14.69 -3.22
C VAL A 63 -0.84 14.96 -4.48
N GLY A 64 -2.02 14.34 -4.58
CA GLY A 64 -2.96 14.49 -5.70
C GLY A 64 -4.07 15.50 -5.43
N GLN A 65 -5.07 15.56 -6.32
CA GLN A 65 -6.23 16.44 -6.15
C GLN A 65 -7.31 15.81 -5.25
N ALA A 66 -8.07 14.86 -5.80
CA ALA A 66 -9.15 14.15 -5.13
C ALA A 66 -9.41 12.84 -5.90
N PRO A 67 -9.99 11.82 -5.27
CA PRO A 67 -10.38 10.62 -6.00
C PRO A 67 -11.46 10.96 -7.03
N GLY A 68 -11.38 10.36 -8.22
CA GLY A 68 -12.47 10.36 -9.20
C GLY A 68 -13.51 9.28 -8.90
N ALA A 69 -14.58 9.21 -9.69
CA ALA A 69 -15.69 8.25 -9.46
C ALA A 69 -15.23 6.78 -9.43
N LYS A 70 -14.27 6.39 -10.28
CA LYS A 70 -13.71 5.02 -10.29
C LYS A 70 -12.94 4.71 -9.00
N VAL A 71 -12.11 5.64 -8.56
CA VAL A 71 -11.34 5.53 -7.31
C VAL A 71 -12.27 5.52 -6.09
N HIS A 72 -13.34 6.32 -6.11
CA HIS A 72 -14.38 6.25 -5.09
C HIS A 72 -15.02 4.86 -5.04
N ALA A 73 -15.40 4.29 -6.19
CA ALA A 73 -16.00 2.95 -6.21
C ALA A 73 -15.03 1.85 -5.72
N SER A 74 -13.77 1.89 -6.17
CA SER A 74 -12.77 0.88 -5.82
C SER A 74 -12.21 1.03 -4.40
N GLY A 75 -12.15 2.27 -3.88
CA GLY A 75 -11.47 2.60 -2.63
C GLY A 75 -9.94 2.57 -2.73
N ILE A 76 -9.38 2.41 -3.92
CA ILE A 76 -7.93 2.27 -4.14
C ILE A 76 -7.42 3.56 -4.81
N PRO A 77 -6.52 4.33 -4.17
CA PRO A 77 -6.00 5.57 -4.74
C PRO A 77 -5.45 5.35 -6.15
N TRP A 78 -5.73 6.21 -7.12
CA TRP A 78 -5.19 6.08 -8.49
C TRP A 78 -5.47 4.73 -9.19
N ASP A 79 -6.55 4.04 -8.83
CA ASP A 79 -7.03 2.85 -9.55
C ASP A 79 -7.83 3.25 -10.81
N ASP A 80 -7.15 3.98 -11.70
CA ASP A 80 -7.65 4.45 -12.98
C ASP A 80 -6.51 4.67 -14.00
N ALA A 81 -6.88 5.12 -15.21
CA ALA A 81 -5.93 5.39 -16.30
C ALA A 81 -4.92 6.52 -15.97
N SER A 82 -5.29 7.45 -15.09
CA SER A 82 -4.37 8.50 -14.65
C SER A 82 -3.28 7.89 -13.75
N GLY A 83 -3.65 6.95 -12.90
CA GLY A 83 -2.71 6.18 -12.07
C GLY A 83 -1.78 5.27 -12.87
N GLU A 84 -2.28 4.65 -13.93
CA GLU A 84 -1.43 3.87 -14.85
C GLU A 84 -0.34 4.73 -15.47
N ARG A 85 -0.71 5.92 -15.95
CA ARG A 85 0.25 6.88 -16.50
C ARG A 85 1.20 7.41 -15.43
N LEU A 86 0.72 7.69 -14.22
CA LEU A 86 1.56 8.13 -13.12
C LEU A 86 2.63 7.09 -12.80
N ARG A 87 2.25 5.81 -12.65
CA ARG A 87 3.21 4.71 -12.45
C ARG A 87 4.24 4.63 -13.57
N ALA A 88 3.81 4.78 -14.83
CA ALA A 88 4.73 4.81 -15.97
C ALA A 88 5.69 6.01 -15.95
N TRP A 89 5.25 7.17 -15.45
CA TRP A 89 6.12 8.33 -15.22
C TRP A 89 7.16 8.04 -14.15
N LEU A 90 6.74 7.45 -13.04
CA LEU A 90 7.61 7.13 -11.90
C LEU A 90 8.57 5.96 -12.18
N GLY A 91 8.25 5.11 -13.17
CA GLY A 91 9.06 3.93 -13.47
C GLY A 91 8.92 2.81 -12.44
N ILE A 92 7.79 2.76 -11.72
CA ILE A 92 7.53 1.76 -10.68
C ILE A 92 6.29 0.92 -10.98
N GLY A 93 6.31 -0.33 -10.52
CA GLY A 93 5.21 -1.28 -10.63
C GLY A 93 4.02 -0.96 -9.71
N LYS A 94 2.94 -1.72 -9.86
CA LYS A 94 1.76 -1.59 -8.98
C LYS A 94 2.06 -2.03 -7.55
N ASP A 95 2.91 -3.03 -7.40
CA ASP A 95 3.44 -3.56 -6.14
C ASP A 95 4.10 -2.44 -5.31
N VAL A 96 5.13 -1.78 -5.84
CA VAL A 96 5.77 -0.63 -5.16
C VAL A 96 4.79 0.53 -4.96
N PHE A 97 3.97 0.85 -5.96
CA PHE A 97 3.06 2.00 -5.90
C PHE A 97 1.97 1.85 -4.82
N TYR A 98 1.52 0.62 -4.55
CA TYR A 98 0.50 0.31 -3.54
C TYR A 98 1.07 -0.27 -2.24
N ASP A 99 2.39 -0.30 -2.10
CA ASP A 99 3.07 -0.55 -0.83
C ASP A 99 3.09 0.76 -0.03
N ASP A 100 2.21 0.87 0.97
CA ASP A 100 2.11 2.07 1.81
C ASP A 100 3.38 2.31 2.65
N ALA A 101 4.19 1.27 2.89
CA ALA A 101 5.47 1.36 3.58
C ALA A 101 6.52 2.07 2.73
N ARG A 102 6.35 2.14 1.40
CA ARG A 102 7.23 2.84 0.45
C ARG A 102 6.62 4.16 -0.03
N VAL A 103 5.33 4.15 -0.37
CA VAL A 103 4.63 5.25 -1.06
C VAL A 103 3.39 5.67 -0.28
N ALA A 104 3.40 6.89 0.26
CA ALA A 104 2.21 7.56 0.78
C ALA A 104 1.48 8.26 -0.36
N ILE A 105 0.15 8.10 -0.43
CA ILE A 105 -0.72 8.76 -1.41
C ILE A 105 -1.78 9.53 -0.64
N VAL A 106 -1.66 10.86 -0.66
CA VAL A 106 -2.46 11.78 0.16
C VAL A 106 -3.04 12.88 -0.75
N PRO A 107 -4.24 12.69 -1.33
CA PRO A 107 -4.86 13.71 -2.16
C PRO A 107 -5.36 14.90 -1.32
N MET A 108 -5.43 16.10 -1.89
CA MET A 108 -5.93 17.32 -1.21
C MET A 108 -7.36 17.20 -0.68
N GLY A 109 -8.20 16.41 -1.34
CA GLY A 109 -9.51 15.98 -0.85
C GLY A 109 -9.56 14.46 -0.85
N PHE A 110 -9.95 13.85 0.28
CA PHE A 110 -9.97 12.40 0.40
C PHE A 110 -11.21 11.75 -0.22
N CYS A 111 -12.27 12.52 -0.50
CA CYS A 111 -13.53 12.02 -1.04
C CYS A 111 -13.80 12.56 -2.45
N TYR A 112 -14.65 11.86 -3.20
CA TYR A 112 -15.04 12.26 -4.56
C TYR A 112 -15.96 13.48 -4.54
N PRO A 113 -15.53 14.63 -5.09
CA PRO A 113 -16.28 15.89 -4.98
C PRO A 113 -17.40 16.05 -6.02
N GLY A 114 -17.70 14.99 -6.78
CA GLY A 114 -18.62 15.06 -7.91
C GLY A 114 -17.97 15.54 -9.20
N ARG A 115 -18.79 15.63 -10.25
CA ARG A 115 -18.36 16.03 -11.60
C ARG A 115 -18.96 17.39 -11.96
N GLY A 116 -18.09 18.31 -12.36
CA GLY A 116 -18.44 19.58 -12.99
C GLY A 116 -18.23 19.56 -14.52
N ALA A 117 -18.27 20.74 -15.13
CA ALA A 117 -18.24 20.91 -16.58
C ALA A 117 -16.94 20.40 -17.24
N SER A 118 -15.80 20.63 -16.60
CA SER A 118 -14.46 20.31 -17.13
C SER A 118 -13.82 19.09 -16.48
N GLY A 119 -14.54 18.34 -15.64
CA GLY A 119 -14.03 17.18 -14.91
C GLY A 119 -14.56 17.03 -13.51
N ASP A 120 -13.85 16.26 -12.71
CA ASP A 120 -14.17 16.17 -11.28
C ASP A 120 -13.99 17.54 -10.64
N ASN A 121 -14.91 17.87 -9.74
CA ASN A 121 -14.89 19.14 -9.04
C ASN A 121 -13.59 19.33 -8.24
N PRO A 122 -13.28 20.58 -7.85
CA PRO A 122 -12.18 20.85 -6.93
C PRO A 122 -12.31 20.05 -5.62
N PRO A 123 -11.20 19.73 -4.95
CA PRO A 123 -11.24 19.13 -3.62
C PRO A 123 -11.91 20.10 -2.65
N ARG A 124 -12.68 19.54 -1.70
CA ARG A 124 -13.32 20.30 -0.63
C ARG A 124 -12.25 20.93 0.29
N PRO A 125 -12.25 22.26 0.48
CA PRO A 125 -11.18 22.94 1.24
C PRO A 125 -11.10 22.50 2.71
N GLU A 126 -12.24 22.11 3.29
CA GLU A 126 -12.36 21.66 4.67
C GLU A 126 -11.53 20.39 4.94
N CYS A 127 -11.37 19.52 3.92
CA CYS A 127 -10.64 18.26 4.06
C CYS A 127 -9.15 18.49 4.36
N ALA A 128 -8.51 19.39 3.61
CA ALA A 128 -7.10 19.71 3.81
C ALA A 128 -6.87 20.40 5.16
N ALA A 129 -7.74 21.35 5.51
CA ALA A 129 -7.67 22.07 6.78
C ALA A 129 -7.78 21.13 8.00
N LEU A 130 -8.61 20.09 7.91
CA LEU A 130 -8.84 19.18 9.02
C LEU A 130 -7.72 18.14 9.23
N TRP A 131 -7.11 17.67 8.13
CA TRP A 131 -6.30 16.45 8.17
C TRP A 131 -4.85 16.60 7.71
N HIS A 132 -4.53 17.49 6.79
CA HIS A 132 -3.22 17.46 6.11
C HIS A 132 -2.05 17.72 7.06
N GLU A 133 -2.11 18.78 7.88
CA GLU A 133 -1.03 19.10 8.82
C GLU A 133 -0.77 17.95 9.79
N ARG A 134 -1.84 17.41 10.40
CA ARG A 134 -1.78 16.29 11.33
C ARG A 134 -1.21 15.02 10.69
N LEU A 135 -1.61 14.72 9.45
CA LEU A 135 -1.16 13.54 8.72
C LEU A 135 0.31 13.66 8.31
N LEU A 136 0.70 14.79 7.70
CA LEU A 136 2.06 15.00 7.20
C LEU A 136 3.09 15.01 8.34
N ALA A 137 2.72 15.52 9.52
CA ALA A 137 3.56 15.47 10.72
C ALA A 137 3.90 14.02 11.16
N LEU A 138 3.12 13.03 10.74
CA LEU A 138 3.32 11.61 11.06
C LEU A 138 4.03 10.81 9.95
N LEU A 139 4.58 11.48 8.94
CA LEU A 139 5.34 10.87 7.84
C LEU A 139 6.83 11.28 7.84
N PRO A 140 7.58 11.01 8.92
CA PRO A 140 8.94 11.54 9.11
C PRO A 140 9.98 10.95 8.14
N GLN A 141 9.67 9.84 7.48
CA GLN A 141 10.58 9.17 6.55
C GLN A 141 10.42 9.63 5.10
N VAL A 142 9.47 10.51 4.80
CA VAL A 142 9.33 11.09 3.47
C VAL A 142 10.61 11.84 3.09
N ARG A 143 11.10 11.59 1.88
CA ARG A 143 12.30 12.20 1.30
C ARG A 143 12.04 12.84 -0.06
N LEU A 144 10.95 12.45 -0.72
CA LEU A 144 10.50 13.07 -1.96
C LEU A 144 8.98 13.24 -1.95
N THR A 145 8.54 14.45 -2.25
CA THR A 145 7.13 14.83 -2.36
C THR A 145 6.82 15.20 -3.81
N LEU A 146 5.81 14.55 -4.38
CA LEU A 146 5.30 14.83 -5.72
C LEU A 146 4.00 15.64 -5.61
N LEU A 147 3.99 16.83 -6.19
CA LEU A 147 2.83 17.73 -6.14
C LEU A 147 2.07 17.69 -7.46
N VAL A 148 1.08 16.81 -7.54
CA VAL A 148 0.36 16.49 -8.78
C VAL A 148 -0.85 17.41 -8.95
N GLY A 149 -0.71 18.40 -9.83
CA GLY A 149 -1.74 19.36 -10.18
C GLY A 149 -1.78 20.60 -9.30
N GLN A 150 -2.57 21.59 -9.74
CA GLN A 150 -2.56 22.94 -9.20
C GLN A 150 -2.98 23.03 -7.71
N TYR A 151 -3.87 22.16 -7.24
CA TYR A 151 -4.37 22.21 -5.85
C TYR A 151 -3.28 21.78 -4.87
N ALA A 152 -2.58 20.69 -5.17
CA ALA A 152 -1.43 20.22 -4.40
C ALA A 152 -0.32 21.27 -4.38
N GLN A 153 0.01 21.83 -5.56
CA GLN A 153 1.05 22.87 -5.68
C GLN A 153 0.68 24.14 -4.92
N ARG A 154 -0.56 24.62 -5.04
CA ARG A 154 -1.01 25.83 -4.31
C ARG A 154 -0.92 25.65 -2.80
N TYR A 155 -1.35 24.50 -2.28
CA TYR A 155 -1.31 24.24 -0.85
C TYR A 155 0.12 24.08 -0.33
N MET A 156 0.94 23.27 -0.99
CA MET A 156 2.26 22.88 -0.49
C MET A 156 3.35 23.92 -0.79
N LEU A 157 3.26 24.65 -1.91
CA LEU A 157 4.27 25.64 -2.28
C LEU A 157 3.91 27.06 -1.82
N GLY A 158 2.64 27.35 -1.58
CA GLY A 158 2.18 28.69 -1.18
C GLY A 158 2.68 29.78 -2.13
N ALA A 159 3.40 30.76 -1.61
CA ALA A 159 3.98 31.86 -2.39
C ALA A 159 5.17 31.45 -3.28
N ARG A 160 5.77 30.26 -3.06
CA ARG A 160 6.90 29.77 -3.87
C ARG A 160 6.49 29.30 -5.27
N ARG A 161 5.20 29.04 -5.50
CA ARG A 161 4.70 28.63 -6.82
C ARG A 161 4.92 29.76 -7.85
N LYS A 162 5.00 29.41 -9.13
CA LYS A 162 5.04 30.40 -10.21
C LYS A 162 3.63 30.87 -10.58
N ALA A 163 3.50 31.75 -11.58
CA ALA A 163 2.23 32.34 -11.94
C ALA A 163 1.23 31.30 -12.47
N SER A 164 1.74 30.28 -13.18
CA SER A 164 0.95 29.19 -13.76
C SER A 164 1.41 27.79 -13.32
N LEU A 165 0.55 26.79 -13.56
CA LEU A 165 0.90 25.36 -13.41
C LEU A 165 2.12 25.02 -14.26
N THR A 166 2.15 25.50 -15.50
CA THR A 166 3.23 25.23 -16.46
C THR A 166 4.55 25.78 -15.99
N GLU A 167 4.61 27.07 -15.63
CA GLU A 167 5.85 27.67 -15.10
C GLU A 167 6.29 26.99 -13.81
N THR A 168 5.35 26.57 -12.95
CA THR A 168 5.68 25.86 -11.71
C THR A 168 6.34 24.50 -12.00
N VAL A 169 5.81 23.74 -12.97
CA VAL A 169 6.39 22.46 -13.40
C VAL A 169 7.71 22.66 -14.15
N GLU A 170 7.82 23.69 -14.98
CA GLU A 170 9.06 24.00 -15.71
C GLU A 170 10.20 24.34 -14.75
N ALA A 171 9.90 25.09 -13.69
CA ALA A 171 10.81 25.43 -12.60
C ALA A 171 11.05 24.27 -11.60
N TRP A 172 10.76 23.01 -11.94
CA TRP A 172 10.83 21.86 -11.00
C TRP A 172 12.18 21.74 -10.26
N ARG A 173 13.28 22.19 -10.87
CA ARG A 173 14.62 22.17 -10.26
C ARG A 173 14.72 23.07 -9.02
N GLU A 174 13.98 24.17 -8.96
CA GLU A 174 13.97 25.12 -7.83
C GLU A 174 13.30 24.57 -6.56
N TYR A 175 12.54 23.47 -6.69
CA TYR A 175 11.87 22.83 -5.55
C TYR A 175 12.60 21.56 -5.08
N GLY A 176 13.69 21.18 -5.74
CA GLY A 176 14.47 20.00 -5.37
C GLY A 176 15.39 20.23 -4.15
N PRO A 177 15.96 19.15 -3.61
CA PRO A 177 15.87 17.77 -4.11
C PRO A 177 14.61 17.01 -3.69
N ASP A 178 13.90 17.48 -2.67
CA ASP A 178 12.84 16.79 -1.93
C ASP A 178 11.42 17.05 -2.44
N CYS A 179 11.25 17.94 -3.42
CA CYS A 179 9.94 18.20 -4.02
C CYS A 179 10.01 18.28 -5.56
N VAL A 180 8.99 17.72 -6.23
CA VAL A 180 8.80 17.83 -7.69
C VAL A 180 7.34 18.16 -8.00
N PRO A 181 7.04 19.36 -8.54
CA PRO A 181 5.72 19.68 -9.05
C PRO A 181 5.46 18.98 -10.39
N LEU A 182 4.27 18.39 -10.54
CA LEU A 182 3.86 17.66 -11.73
C LEU A 182 2.49 18.16 -12.24
N PRO A 183 2.24 18.13 -13.56
CA PRO A 183 0.89 18.28 -14.08
C PRO A 183 0.07 17.02 -13.75
N HIS A 184 -1.26 17.09 -13.86
CA HIS A 184 -2.08 15.89 -13.69
C HIS A 184 -1.90 14.91 -14.86
N PRO A 185 -1.76 13.58 -14.64
CA PRO A 185 -1.61 12.57 -15.70
C PRO A 185 -2.91 12.23 -16.43
N SER A 186 -3.88 13.15 -16.49
CA SER A 186 -5.18 12.91 -17.11
C SER A 186 -5.05 12.78 -18.63
N PRO A 187 -5.85 11.92 -19.29
CA PRO A 187 -5.99 11.92 -20.75
C PRO A 187 -6.38 13.29 -21.34
N ARG A 188 -6.96 14.20 -20.54
CA ARG A 188 -7.28 15.56 -21.00
C ARG A 188 -6.06 16.45 -21.20
N ASN A 189 -4.93 16.12 -20.57
CA ASN A 189 -3.69 16.88 -20.68
C ASN A 189 -2.83 16.46 -21.88
N GLN A 190 -3.34 15.63 -22.81
CA GLN A 190 -2.55 15.19 -23.98
C GLN A 190 -2.08 16.34 -24.86
N ALA A 191 -2.92 17.37 -25.07
CA ALA A 191 -2.50 18.56 -25.79
C ALA A 191 -1.36 19.28 -25.05
N TRP A 192 -1.47 19.42 -23.73
CA TRP A 192 -0.42 20.02 -22.91
C TRP A 192 0.91 19.28 -23.07
N PHE A 193 0.94 17.94 -22.99
CA PHE A 193 2.19 17.17 -23.15
C PHE A 193 2.81 17.33 -24.54
N LYS A 194 1.99 17.46 -25.60
CA LYS A 194 2.49 17.70 -26.96
C LYS A 194 3.14 19.08 -27.11
N HIS A 195 2.60 20.11 -26.46
CA HIS A 195 3.15 21.46 -26.49
C HIS A 195 4.34 21.66 -25.55
N HIS A 196 4.54 20.75 -24.57
CA HIS A 196 5.60 20.85 -23.57
C HIS A 196 6.47 19.57 -23.57
N PRO A 197 7.18 19.26 -24.68
CA PRO A 197 7.93 18.01 -24.80
C PRO A 197 9.07 17.90 -23.78
N TRP A 198 9.59 19.02 -23.28
CA TRP A 198 10.58 19.07 -22.19
C TRP A 198 10.11 18.34 -20.92
N PHE A 199 8.80 18.22 -20.69
CA PHE A 199 8.30 17.41 -19.57
C PHE A 199 8.75 15.95 -19.70
N GLY A 200 8.62 15.39 -20.91
CA GLY A 200 9.04 14.02 -21.20
C GLY A 200 10.55 13.84 -21.26
N HIS A 201 11.27 14.82 -21.79
CA HIS A 201 12.73 14.73 -22.01
C HIS A 201 13.56 15.09 -20.78
N ASP A 202 13.09 16.00 -19.93
CA ASP A 202 13.88 16.53 -18.82
C ASP A 202 13.32 16.11 -17.46
N VAL A 203 12.01 16.27 -17.27
CA VAL A 203 11.38 16.05 -15.95
C VAL A 203 11.27 14.56 -15.65
N LEU A 204 10.70 13.78 -16.58
CA LEU A 204 10.45 12.36 -16.33
C LEU A 204 11.73 11.53 -16.09
N PRO A 205 12.83 11.69 -16.85
CA PRO A 205 14.05 10.95 -16.56
C PRO A 205 14.66 11.30 -15.20
N ALA A 206 14.68 12.59 -14.84
CA ALA A 206 15.17 13.03 -13.53
C ALA A 206 14.30 12.52 -12.38
N LEU A 207 12.97 12.54 -12.56
CA LEU A 207 12.02 11.99 -11.60
C LEU A 207 12.27 10.50 -11.37
N ARG A 208 12.40 9.70 -12.45
CA ARG A 208 12.68 8.26 -12.35
C ARG A 208 13.98 7.97 -11.62
N ALA A 209 15.04 8.72 -11.90
CA ALA A 209 16.32 8.57 -11.21
C ALA A 209 16.18 8.81 -9.70
N ARG A 210 15.44 9.85 -9.29
CA ARG A 210 15.17 10.14 -7.87
C ARG A 210 14.33 9.06 -7.21
N VAL A 211 13.30 8.56 -7.91
CA VAL A 211 12.43 7.49 -7.39
C VAL A 211 13.22 6.18 -7.23
N ALA A 212 14.03 5.79 -8.22
CA ALA A 212 14.86 4.59 -8.14
C ALA A 212 15.83 4.65 -6.93
N ALA A 213 16.56 5.76 -6.78
CA ALA A 213 17.47 5.94 -5.64
C ALA A 213 16.77 5.85 -4.28
N LEU A 214 15.50 6.27 -4.18
CA LEU A 214 14.70 6.11 -2.96
C LEU A 214 14.30 4.68 -2.70
N MET A 215 13.95 3.91 -3.73
CA MET A 215 13.58 2.50 -3.58
C MET A 215 14.81 1.67 -3.16
N ASP A 216 15.95 1.85 -3.84
CA ASP A 216 17.19 1.12 -3.54
C ASP A 216 17.66 1.35 -2.09
N ALA A 217 17.62 2.60 -1.63
CA ALA A 217 18.01 2.92 -0.26
C ALA A 217 17.00 2.40 0.78
N ALA A 218 15.74 2.12 0.40
CA ALA A 218 14.74 1.55 1.31
C ALA A 218 14.99 0.05 1.47
N ASP A 219 15.29 -0.63 0.37
CA ASP A 219 15.60 -2.05 0.35
C ASP A 219 16.90 -2.34 1.11
N GLY A 220 17.93 -1.50 0.95
CA GLY A 220 19.17 -1.60 1.73
C GLY A 220 18.98 -1.37 3.23
N ALA A 221 18.13 -0.41 3.62
CA ALA A 221 17.82 -0.15 5.03
C ALA A 221 16.99 -1.29 5.66
N SER A 222 16.06 -1.88 4.90
CA SER A 222 15.28 -3.05 5.31
C SER A 222 16.17 -4.28 5.53
N ALA A 223 17.06 -4.57 4.58
CA ALA A 223 18.02 -5.68 4.70
C ALA A 223 18.95 -5.54 5.92
N ALA A 224 19.46 -4.33 6.18
CA ALA A 224 20.29 -4.06 7.35
C ALA A 224 19.53 -4.21 8.68
N ALA A 225 18.25 -3.79 8.73
CA ALA A 225 17.42 -3.95 9.92
C ALA A 225 17.12 -5.42 10.23
N SER A 226 16.89 -6.25 9.20
CA SER A 226 16.68 -7.69 9.34
C SER A 226 17.93 -8.44 9.82
N LEU A 227 19.14 -7.98 9.45
CA LEU A 227 20.40 -8.57 9.93
C LEU A 227 20.69 -8.29 11.41
N ILE A 228 20.24 -7.14 11.94
CA ILE A 228 20.47 -6.75 13.34
C ILE A 228 19.49 -7.44 14.30
N ALA A 229 18.34 -7.93 13.81
CA ALA A 229 17.30 -8.53 14.64
C ALA A 229 17.54 -10.00 15.06
N SER A 230 18.65 -10.64 14.64
CA SER A 230 19.02 -12.00 15.04
C SER A 230 20.00 -12.01 16.23
N PRO A 231 19.61 -12.44 17.45
CA PRO A 231 20.56 -12.61 18.54
C PRO A 231 21.37 -13.90 18.33
N THR A 232 22.69 -13.75 18.23
CA THR A 232 23.65 -14.86 18.22
C THR A 232 23.84 -15.39 19.65
N SER A 233 23.38 -16.62 19.90
CA SER A 233 23.79 -17.39 21.07
C SER A 233 25.03 -18.22 20.71
N ALA A 234 26.18 -17.77 21.19
CA ALA A 234 27.41 -18.53 21.19
C ALA A 234 27.40 -19.53 22.36
N HIS A 235 27.55 -20.83 22.07
CA HIS A 235 28.09 -21.78 23.04
C HIS A 235 29.18 -22.66 22.41
N ARG A 236 30.27 -22.74 23.16
CA ARG A 236 31.54 -23.44 22.93
C ARG A 236 31.43 -24.87 23.48
N GLY A 237 32.01 -25.88 22.81
CA GLY A 237 32.46 -27.10 23.48
C GLY A 237 32.47 -28.43 22.69
N ALA A 238 33.63 -28.72 22.09
CA ALA A 238 34.32 -30.03 22.06
C ALA A 238 33.85 -31.24 21.21
N ARG A 239 34.74 -31.58 20.25
CA ARG A 239 35.35 -32.88 19.86
C ARG A 239 34.57 -33.93 19.01
N ILE A 240 35.07 -34.05 17.77
CA ILE A 240 35.47 -35.25 16.97
C ILE A 240 34.68 -36.56 17.16
N ALA A 241 33.97 -36.99 16.11
CA ALA A 241 34.09 -38.33 15.51
C ALA A 241 33.33 -38.39 14.16
N THR A 242 33.97 -38.97 13.16
CA THR A 242 33.47 -39.33 11.83
C THR A 242 32.46 -40.49 11.88
N ALA A 243 31.36 -40.40 11.14
CA ALA A 243 30.75 -41.53 10.41
C ALA A 243 29.55 -41.05 9.58
N HIS A 244 29.51 -41.48 8.31
CA HIS A 244 28.34 -41.42 7.45
C HIS A 244 27.13 -42.12 8.10
N GLN A 245 26.01 -41.43 8.18
CA GLN A 245 24.68 -42.03 8.07
C GLN A 245 23.65 -40.95 7.72
N GLU A 246 23.10 -41.07 6.52
CA GLU A 246 21.92 -40.35 6.06
C GLU A 246 20.72 -40.75 6.93
N THR A 247 20.51 -40.05 8.03
CA THR A 247 19.25 -40.10 8.76
C THR A 247 18.31 -39.08 8.12
N HIS A 248 17.44 -39.60 7.26
CA HIS A 248 16.22 -38.93 6.78
C HIS A 248 15.39 -38.55 8.01
N THR A 249 15.65 -37.36 8.54
CA THR A 249 14.86 -36.81 9.64
C THR A 249 13.61 -36.26 8.97
N MET A 250 12.45 -36.86 9.25
CA MET A 250 11.18 -36.32 8.81
C MET A 250 10.97 -34.95 9.46
N THR A 251 11.46 -33.90 8.80
CA THR A 251 11.19 -32.51 9.13
C THR A 251 9.68 -32.30 9.03
N GLN A 252 9.01 -32.07 10.15
CA GLN A 252 7.63 -31.57 10.14
C GLN A 252 7.59 -30.31 9.28
N GLY A 253 6.84 -30.34 8.17
CA GLY A 253 6.73 -29.18 7.29
C GLY A 253 6.03 -28.02 7.99
N THR A 254 6.70 -26.86 8.00
CA THR A 254 6.12 -25.59 8.46
C THR A 254 5.16 -25.06 7.39
N ILE A 255 4.03 -24.49 7.81
CA ILE A 255 3.09 -23.79 6.92
C ILE A 255 3.26 -22.29 7.16
N GLU A 256 3.83 -21.60 6.18
CA GLU A 256 3.96 -20.14 6.21
C GLU A 256 2.86 -19.48 5.39
N ILE A 257 2.53 -18.24 5.73
CA ILE A 257 1.65 -17.40 4.93
C ILE A 257 2.45 -16.20 4.47
N GLN A 258 2.28 -15.82 3.21
CA GLN A 258 2.98 -14.70 2.61
C GLN A 258 2.03 -13.98 1.67
N ARG A 259 2.13 -12.64 1.60
CA ARG A 259 1.36 -11.94 0.57
C ARG A 259 1.94 -12.28 -0.80
N VAL A 260 1.08 -12.55 -1.77
CA VAL A 260 1.46 -12.84 -3.17
C VAL A 260 2.16 -11.69 -3.89
N TYR A 261 2.21 -10.51 -3.26
CA TYR A 261 2.88 -9.31 -3.76
C TYR A 261 4.34 -9.20 -3.30
N GLU A 262 4.77 -10.07 -2.38
CA GLU A 262 6.15 -10.15 -1.91
C GLU A 262 6.94 -11.13 -2.79
N PRO A 263 8.29 -10.99 -2.90
CA PRO A 263 9.11 -11.92 -3.66
C PRO A 263 8.88 -13.38 -3.23
N LEU A 264 8.65 -14.27 -4.20
CA LEU A 264 8.49 -15.69 -3.89
C LEU A 264 9.78 -16.25 -3.29
N PRO A 265 9.69 -17.20 -2.35
CA PRO A 265 10.87 -17.91 -1.85
C PRO A 265 11.65 -18.56 -2.99
N ASP A 266 12.97 -18.40 -3.00
CA ASP A 266 13.89 -19.03 -3.95
C ASP A 266 14.51 -20.33 -3.38
N ASP A 267 14.11 -20.71 -2.18
CA ASP A 267 14.58 -21.88 -1.43
C ASP A 267 13.90 -23.21 -1.82
N GLY A 268 13.09 -23.19 -2.88
CA GLY A 268 12.44 -24.37 -3.43
C GLY A 268 11.20 -24.85 -2.68
N ARG A 269 10.70 -24.08 -1.68
CA ARG A 269 9.45 -24.41 -0.99
C ARG A 269 8.25 -24.37 -1.94
N ALA A 270 7.35 -25.33 -1.78
CA ALA A 270 6.13 -25.37 -2.56
C ALA A 270 5.19 -24.21 -2.19
N CYS A 271 4.78 -23.45 -3.21
CA CYS A 271 3.95 -22.26 -3.04
C CYS A 271 2.54 -22.51 -3.58
N PHE A 272 1.52 -22.13 -2.80
CA PHE A 272 0.12 -22.31 -3.13
C PHE A 272 -0.61 -20.98 -3.08
N LEU A 273 -1.16 -20.51 -4.20
CA LEU A 273 -2.08 -19.38 -4.20
C LEU A 273 -3.45 -19.85 -3.67
N VAL A 274 -3.89 -19.30 -2.54
CA VAL A 274 -5.12 -19.73 -1.84
C VAL A 274 -6.27 -18.74 -1.97
N ASP A 275 -6.14 -17.74 -2.85
CA ASP A 275 -7.23 -16.82 -3.17
C ASP A 275 -8.15 -17.41 -4.23
N ARG A 276 -9.47 -17.25 -4.06
CA ARG A 276 -10.46 -17.66 -5.06
C ARG A 276 -10.29 -16.90 -6.38
N LEU A 277 -9.91 -15.63 -6.29
CA LEU A 277 -9.70 -14.76 -7.43
C LEU A 277 -8.21 -14.61 -7.68
N TRP A 278 -7.83 -14.56 -8.95
CA TRP A 278 -6.47 -14.27 -9.33
C TRP A 278 -6.04 -12.89 -8.79
N PRO A 279 -4.87 -12.76 -8.12
CA PRO A 279 -4.41 -11.51 -7.53
C PRO A 279 -4.31 -10.39 -8.57
N ARG A 280 -4.88 -9.22 -8.24
CA ARG A 280 -4.89 -8.08 -9.16
C ARG A 280 -3.47 -7.59 -9.41
N GLY A 281 -3.08 -7.48 -10.68
CA GLY A 281 -1.77 -6.95 -11.10
C GLY A 281 -0.64 -7.97 -11.16
N ILE A 282 -0.86 -9.22 -10.74
CA ILE A 282 0.11 -10.31 -10.87
C ILE A 282 -0.08 -11.00 -12.21
N ARG A 283 1.00 -11.13 -12.99
CA ARG A 283 0.96 -11.88 -14.25
C ARG A 283 1.10 -13.38 -13.96
N LYS A 284 0.62 -14.24 -14.86
CA LYS A 284 0.72 -15.71 -14.67
C LYS A 284 2.16 -16.18 -14.58
N GLU A 285 3.05 -15.53 -15.32
CA GLU A 285 4.48 -15.86 -15.38
C GLU A 285 5.19 -15.54 -14.06
N THR A 286 4.74 -14.52 -13.32
CA THR A 286 5.29 -14.18 -11.99
C THR A 286 5.05 -15.28 -10.97
N LEU A 287 3.99 -16.07 -11.15
CA LEU A 287 3.65 -17.22 -10.31
C LEU A 287 3.94 -18.55 -11.02
N ALA A 288 4.90 -18.57 -11.95
CA ALA A 288 5.38 -19.82 -12.54
C ALA A 288 5.89 -20.76 -11.44
N GLY A 289 5.37 -21.98 -11.38
CA GLY A 289 5.67 -22.94 -10.33
C GLY A 289 4.78 -22.86 -9.08
N VAL A 290 3.92 -21.86 -8.97
CA VAL A 290 2.90 -21.76 -7.90
C VAL A 290 1.66 -22.53 -8.30
N THR A 291 1.13 -23.35 -7.38
CA THR A 291 -0.13 -24.06 -7.57
C THR A 291 -1.31 -23.21 -7.13
N TRP A 292 -2.33 -23.04 -7.99
CA TRP A 292 -3.51 -22.25 -7.64
C TRP A 292 -4.60 -23.11 -6.98
N ALA A 293 -4.61 -23.12 -5.64
CA ALA A 293 -5.56 -23.83 -4.80
C ALA A 293 -6.82 -22.97 -4.53
N LYS A 294 -7.57 -22.63 -5.57
CA LYS A 294 -8.75 -21.75 -5.44
C LYS A 294 -9.94 -22.37 -4.68
N ASP A 295 -9.94 -23.69 -4.49
CA ASP A 295 -11.04 -24.43 -3.88
C ASP A 295 -10.97 -24.47 -2.36
N VAL A 296 -9.82 -24.10 -1.77
CA VAL A 296 -9.70 -23.88 -0.32
C VAL A 296 -10.13 -22.48 0.10
N ALA A 297 -10.32 -21.56 -0.84
CA ALA A 297 -10.70 -20.19 -0.53
C ALA A 297 -12.15 -20.09 -0.01
N PRO A 298 -12.47 -19.09 0.85
CA PRO A 298 -13.84 -18.84 1.27
C PRO A 298 -14.79 -18.68 0.08
N SER A 299 -16.03 -19.11 0.25
CA SER A 299 -17.06 -18.95 -0.77
C SER A 299 -17.30 -17.48 -1.14
N THR A 300 -17.82 -17.24 -2.34
CA THR A 300 -18.16 -15.88 -2.78
C THR A 300 -19.13 -15.19 -1.80
N ALA A 301 -20.12 -15.92 -1.30
CA ALA A 301 -21.10 -15.40 -0.36
C ALA A 301 -20.47 -15.04 0.98
N LEU A 302 -19.63 -15.91 1.54
CA LEU A 302 -18.95 -15.65 2.80
C LEU A 302 -17.98 -14.47 2.69
N ARG A 303 -17.26 -14.36 1.58
CA ARG A 303 -16.32 -13.26 1.32
C ARG A 303 -17.05 -11.92 1.17
N GLN A 304 -18.19 -11.90 0.47
CA GLN A 304 -19.03 -10.70 0.36
C GLN A 304 -19.60 -10.28 1.72
N TRP A 305 -20.11 -11.25 2.49
CA TRP A 305 -20.64 -11.01 3.83
C TRP A 305 -19.57 -10.43 4.77
N PHE A 306 -18.35 -10.99 4.73
CA PHE A 306 -17.24 -10.52 5.56
C PHE A 306 -16.88 -9.07 5.25
N HIS A 307 -16.86 -8.68 3.98
CA HIS A 307 -16.55 -7.31 3.56
C HIS A 307 -17.71 -6.31 3.76
N ALA A 308 -18.95 -6.78 3.82
CA ALA A 308 -20.14 -5.93 3.92
C ALA A 308 -20.48 -5.53 5.36
N SER A 309 -19.94 -6.23 6.34
CA SER A 309 -20.25 -6.08 7.77
C SER A 309 -18.96 -5.76 8.53
N GLY A 310 -19.05 -4.95 9.59
CA GLY A 310 -17.93 -4.20 10.18
C GLY A 310 -16.72 -5.01 10.66
N THR A 311 -15.64 -4.32 11.04
CA THR A 311 -14.34 -4.95 11.37
C THR A 311 -14.16 -5.26 12.86
N ASP A 312 -15.25 -5.57 13.57
CA ASP A 312 -15.14 -5.92 15.00
C ASP A 312 -14.69 -7.37 15.21
N ALA A 313 -14.25 -7.67 16.43
CA ALA A 313 -13.73 -8.99 16.78
C ALA A 313 -14.80 -10.09 16.66
N ALA A 314 -16.07 -9.78 16.97
CA ALA A 314 -17.16 -10.75 16.88
C ALA A 314 -17.45 -11.14 15.43
N HIS A 315 -17.37 -10.19 14.52
CA HIS A 315 -17.54 -10.39 13.08
C HIS A 315 -16.41 -11.23 12.49
N TRP A 316 -15.16 -11.01 12.95
CA TRP A 316 -14.03 -11.88 12.62
C TRP A 316 -14.21 -13.32 13.13
N ASP A 317 -14.63 -13.48 14.39
CA ASP A 317 -14.87 -14.80 14.97
C ASP A 317 -15.98 -15.56 14.22
N GLU A 318 -17.04 -14.85 13.82
CA GLU A 318 -18.10 -15.39 12.98
C GLU A 318 -17.58 -15.80 11.60
N PHE A 319 -16.77 -14.96 10.93
CA PHE A 319 -16.14 -15.31 9.66
C PHE A 319 -15.31 -16.58 9.79
N ARG A 320 -14.44 -16.64 10.80
CA ARG A 320 -13.60 -17.80 11.06
C ARG A 320 -14.43 -19.06 11.26
N ARG A 321 -15.52 -18.99 12.04
CA ARG A 321 -16.42 -20.13 12.27
C ARG A 321 -17.06 -20.62 10.97
N ARG A 322 -17.61 -19.71 10.16
CA ARG A 322 -18.23 -20.05 8.87
C ARG A 322 -17.23 -20.63 7.88
N TYR A 323 -16.04 -20.04 7.81
CA TYR A 323 -15.01 -20.51 6.89
C TYR A 323 -14.47 -21.88 7.30
N LEU A 324 -14.29 -22.15 8.60
CA LEU A 324 -13.94 -23.48 9.09
C LEU A 324 -15.01 -24.52 8.70
N ALA A 325 -16.30 -24.19 8.77
CA ALA A 325 -17.36 -25.08 8.32
C ALA A 325 -17.33 -25.34 6.80
N GLU A 326 -16.99 -24.33 5.98
CA GLU A 326 -16.77 -24.52 4.54
C GLU A 326 -15.58 -25.45 4.26
N LEU A 327 -14.49 -25.32 5.04
CA LEU A 327 -13.33 -26.20 4.92
C LEU A 327 -13.67 -27.64 5.34
N ASP A 328 -14.36 -27.85 6.47
CA ASP A 328 -14.78 -29.18 6.92
C ASP A 328 -15.67 -29.89 5.88
N ALA A 329 -16.51 -29.13 5.17
CA ALA A 329 -17.36 -29.65 4.09
C ALA A 329 -16.61 -29.92 2.77
N ASN A 330 -15.38 -29.42 2.61
CA ASN A 330 -14.61 -29.52 1.37
C ASN A 330 -13.23 -30.17 1.58
N ARG A 331 -13.22 -31.40 2.10
CA ARG A 331 -11.98 -32.15 2.36
C ARG A 331 -11.09 -32.30 1.13
N GLU A 332 -11.69 -32.58 -0.02
CA GLU A 332 -10.94 -32.76 -1.28
C GLU A 332 -10.15 -31.52 -1.69
N GLY A 333 -10.65 -30.32 -1.36
CA GLY A 333 -9.97 -29.06 -1.68
C GLY A 333 -8.68 -28.85 -0.89
N TRP A 334 -8.69 -29.13 0.43
CA TRP A 334 -7.57 -28.81 1.32
C TRP A 334 -6.65 -30.00 1.63
N GLN A 335 -7.08 -31.25 1.43
CA GLN A 335 -6.27 -32.44 1.72
C GLN A 335 -4.91 -32.43 1.00
N PRO A 336 -4.80 -32.04 -0.28
CA PRO A 336 -3.50 -31.97 -0.95
C PRO A 336 -2.51 -30.99 -0.31
N LEU A 337 -3.00 -29.87 0.25
CA LEU A 337 -2.17 -28.89 0.95
C LEU A 337 -1.72 -29.44 2.31
N ALA A 338 -2.61 -30.16 3.01
CA ALA A 338 -2.27 -30.83 4.26
C ALA A 338 -1.19 -31.91 4.03
N ASP A 339 -1.35 -32.74 3.00
CA ASP A 339 -0.40 -33.79 2.65
C ASP A 339 0.96 -33.22 2.23
N ALA A 340 0.97 -32.15 1.43
CA ALA A 340 2.17 -31.42 1.06
C ALA A 340 2.89 -30.85 2.29
N SER A 341 2.13 -30.21 3.20
CA SER A 341 2.69 -29.65 4.44
C SER A 341 3.21 -30.69 5.43
N ALA A 342 2.78 -31.95 5.32
CA ALA A 342 3.29 -33.03 6.15
C ALA A 342 4.67 -33.53 5.67
N GLN A 343 4.99 -33.32 4.39
CA GLN A 343 6.22 -33.82 3.76
C GLN A 343 7.32 -32.76 3.70
N HIS A 344 6.96 -31.50 3.44
CA HIS A 344 7.90 -30.39 3.28
C HIS A 344 7.28 -29.06 3.73
N PRO A 345 8.09 -28.04 4.05
CA PRO A 345 7.56 -26.70 4.28
C PRO A 345 6.82 -26.17 3.04
N ILE A 346 5.72 -25.45 3.27
CA ILE A 346 4.91 -24.84 2.21
C ILE A 346 4.63 -23.37 2.52
N VAL A 347 4.35 -22.59 1.48
CA VAL A 347 3.93 -21.18 1.59
C VAL A 347 2.55 -21.00 0.98
N LEU A 348 1.61 -20.50 1.77
CA LEU A 348 0.28 -20.11 1.32
C LEU A 348 0.29 -18.62 0.93
N LEU A 349 0.11 -18.36 -0.35
CA LEU A 349 0.09 -17.03 -0.94
C LEU A 349 -1.33 -16.46 -0.95
N TYR A 350 -1.49 -15.25 -0.43
CA TYR A 350 -2.78 -14.55 -0.37
C TYR A 350 -2.66 -13.08 -0.79
N GLY A 351 -3.77 -12.49 -1.24
CA GLY A 351 -3.82 -11.11 -1.75
C GLY A 351 -4.39 -10.07 -0.80
N ALA A 352 -4.93 -10.46 0.35
CA ALA A 352 -5.48 -9.53 1.34
C ALA A 352 -4.41 -8.55 1.86
N HIS A 353 -4.84 -7.33 2.22
CA HIS A 353 -3.97 -6.32 2.85
C HIS A 353 -3.81 -6.55 4.35
N ASP A 354 -4.86 -7.03 5.02
CA ASP A 354 -4.80 -7.38 6.44
C ASP A 354 -3.97 -8.66 6.61
N THR A 355 -2.82 -8.53 7.26
CA THR A 355 -1.88 -9.64 7.48
C THR A 355 -2.24 -10.51 8.68
N GLU A 356 -3.14 -10.03 9.55
CA GLU A 356 -3.54 -10.72 10.78
C GLU A 356 -4.92 -11.40 10.61
N HIS A 357 -5.91 -10.66 10.08
CA HIS A 357 -7.29 -11.12 9.90
C HIS A 357 -7.57 -11.43 8.42
N ASN A 358 -6.94 -12.49 7.91
CA ASN A 358 -7.17 -13.01 6.57
C ASN A 358 -7.45 -14.51 6.57
N HIS A 359 -8.10 -14.99 5.50
CA HIS A 359 -8.46 -16.41 5.38
C HIS A 359 -7.23 -17.33 5.31
N ALA A 360 -6.08 -16.86 4.81
CA ALA A 360 -4.88 -17.69 4.74
C ALA A 360 -4.33 -18.03 6.13
N ALA A 361 -4.43 -17.12 7.10
CA ALA A 361 -4.11 -17.39 8.51
C ALA A 361 -5.03 -18.47 9.09
N VAL A 362 -6.34 -18.40 8.82
CA VAL A 362 -7.30 -19.42 9.25
C VAL A 362 -7.01 -20.78 8.61
N LEU A 363 -6.71 -20.78 7.30
CA LEU A 363 -6.37 -21.99 6.55
C LEU A 363 -5.07 -22.62 7.06
N ARG A 364 -4.03 -21.84 7.33
CA ARG A 364 -2.77 -22.31 7.94
C ARG A 364 -3.05 -23.07 9.24
N ASP A 365 -3.79 -22.44 10.14
CA ASP A 365 -4.10 -23.03 11.46
C ASP A 365 -4.99 -24.27 11.33
N PHE A 366 -5.87 -24.29 10.34
CA PHE A 366 -6.70 -25.45 10.01
C PHE A 366 -5.86 -26.62 9.48
N LEU A 367 -5.01 -26.39 8.48
CA LEU A 367 -4.13 -27.41 7.89
C LEU A 367 -3.14 -27.97 8.93
N ALA A 368 -2.59 -27.10 9.79
CA ALA A 368 -1.68 -27.49 10.85
C ALA A 368 -2.30 -28.48 11.85
N LYS A 369 -3.63 -28.51 12.00
CA LYS A 369 -4.37 -29.49 12.81
C LYS A 369 -4.69 -30.79 12.05
N HIS A 370 -4.70 -30.76 10.72
CA HIS A 370 -5.14 -31.87 9.87
C HIS A 370 -3.99 -32.67 9.23
N ARG A 371 -2.73 -32.19 9.29
CA ARG A 371 -1.52 -32.88 8.81
C ARG A 371 -1.20 -34.24 9.46
N HIS A 372 -1.90 -34.64 10.52
CA HIS A 372 -1.64 -35.89 11.26
C HIS A 372 -2.85 -36.82 11.41
N ARG A 373 -4.01 -36.46 10.85
CA ARG A 373 -5.19 -37.33 10.87
C ARG A 373 -5.17 -38.23 9.62
N LYS A 374 -4.59 -39.42 9.77
CA LYS A 374 -4.82 -40.54 8.84
C LYS A 374 -6.29 -40.94 8.88
#